data_AF-A0A518GUU5-F1
#
_entry.id   AF-A0A518GUU5-F1
#
_cell.length_a   1.000
_cell.length_b   1.000
_cell.length_c   1.000
_cell.angle_alpha   90.00
_cell.angle_beta   90.00
_cell.angle_gamma   90.00
#
_symmetry.space_group_name_H-M   'P 1'
#
loop_
_entity.id
_entity.type
_entity.pdbx_description
1 polymer ?
#
loop_
_entity_poly.entity_id
_entity_poly.type
_entity_poly.pdbx_seq_one_letter_code
_entity_poly.pdbx_strand_id
1 'polypeptide(L)'
;MATRIRMPGVAVLATSLVLAATAAARADVVIDWNNVTLDTIRARRVPPPPATRALAMVHAAIYDAVNGIERTHQPYFVERPAPPGASPGAAAAAAAHQVLSALFPDLRDIYDAYLTESLAGVPPNAARNKGVAWGRFVGDRILALRRDDGADRIVAYEPSGEFGRWEPTPPRFADALLPQWPSVTPFAMRAADQFLPGPPPGPASLEYAIAFHEVKELGDLGSLTRTDDQTQVAYFWEDGPGSATPPGHWQLIAQQLAATFGTTPAQNARLFALLSLTQADAAIVAWDSKYHYDHFRPYTGITRAEEDGNALTDADPDWAPLIPTPPFPSYTSGHSTFSGASAVILVRLFGDIPISSPAPDPHIWPDRLLDRKGAPVVRSWPSLSFAAEEAGRSRIYGGIHWQYDNIAGLESGRELAEFVFAYYLRPLEE
;
A
#
# COMPACT_ATOMS: atom_id res chain seq x y z
N MET A 1 -47.54 -36.89 -22.27
CA MET A 1 -46.33 -36.40 -22.96
C MET A 1 -45.72 -35.30 -22.11
N ALA A 2 -44.79 -35.67 -21.23
CA ALA A 2 -44.08 -34.74 -20.34
C ALA A 2 -42.58 -34.89 -20.63
N THR A 3 -42.04 -33.94 -21.37
CA THR A 3 -40.67 -33.95 -21.87
C THR A 3 -39.74 -33.46 -20.76
N ARG A 4 -39.01 -34.39 -20.13
CA ARG A 4 -37.94 -34.07 -19.17
C ARG A 4 -36.74 -33.52 -19.94
N ILE A 5 -36.48 -32.21 -19.80
CA ILE A 5 -35.25 -31.57 -20.29
C ILE A 5 -34.13 -31.92 -19.29
N ARG A 6 -33.12 -32.65 -19.76
CA ARG A 6 -31.87 -32.92 -19.03
C ARG A 6 -31.02 -31.64 -19.03
N MET A 7 -30.67 -31.14 -17.84
CA MET A 7 -29.61 -30.13 -17.70
C MET A 7 -28.24 -30.80 -17.97
N PRO A 8 -27.32 -30.16 -18.71
CA PRO A 8 -25.95 -30.64 -18.83
C PRO A 8 -25.20 -30.34 -17.53
N GLY A 9 -24.51 -31.34 -16.99
CA GLY A 9 -23.71 -31.23 -15.78
C GLY A 9 -22.51 -30.29 -15.99
N VAL A 10 -22.33 -29.37 -15.05
CA VAL A 10 -21.14 -28.54 -14.94
C VAL A 10 -19.98 -29.44 -14.51
N ALA A 11 -19.05 -29.69 -15.44
CA ALA A 11 -17.76 -30.29 -15.11
C ALA A 11 -16.91 -29.23 -14.39
N VAL A 12 -16.66 -29.44 -13.10
CA VAL A 12 -15.67 -28.66 -12.34
C VAL A 12 -14.28 -29.11 -12.83
N LEU A 13 -13.67 -28.32 -13.70
CA LEU A 13 -12.25 -28.44 -14.01
C LEU A 13 -11.47 -27.86 -12.82
N ALA A 14 -10.89 -28.73 -12.01
CA ALA A 14 -9.86 -28.37 -11.06
C ALA A 14 -8.59 -28.01 -11.84
N THR A 15 -8.29 -26.73 -11.96
CA THR A 15 -7.04 -26.24 -12.54
C THR A 15 -5.93 -26.42 -11.52
N SER A 16 -5.17 -27.52 -11.66
CA SER A 16 -3.94 -27.74 -10.91
C SER A 16 -2.92 -26.69 -11.33
N LEU A 17 -2.57 -25.75 -10.44
CA LEU A 17 -1.41 -24.89 -10.61
C LEU A 17 -0.15 -25.77 -10.58
N VAL A 18 0.46 -26.00 -11.74
CA VAL A 18 1.82 -26.54 -11.83
C VAL A 18 2.77 -25.35 -11.75
N LEU A 19 3.37 -25.12 -10.57
CA LEU A 19 4.54 -24.26 -10.45
C LEU A 19 5.69 -24.92 -11.20
N ALA A 20 5.99 -24.40 -12.39
CA ALA A 20 7.25 -24.69 -13.07
C ALA A 20 8.37 -23.91 -12.36
N ALA A 21 9.08 -24.57 -11.45
CA ALA A 21 10.27 -24.04 -10.81
C ALA A 21 11.40 -23.88 -11.85
N THR A 22 11.62 -22.66 -12.30
CA THR A 22 12.85 -22.28 -13.00
C THR A 22 13.93 -22.01 -11.96
N ALA A 23 14.77 -23.01 -11.69
CA ALA A 23 15.97 -22.84 -10.89
C ALA A 23 17.02 -22.05 -11.69
N ALA A 24 17.09 -20.73 -11.49
CA ALA A 24 18.30 -19.90 -11.56
C ALA A 24 18.01 -18.41 -11.23
N ALA A 25 18.11 -18.04 -9.96
CA ALA A 25 18.52 -16.71 -9.51
C ALA A 25 18.92 -16.84 -8.02
N ARG A 26 19.88 -16.06 -7.53
CA ARG A 26 20.21 -16.04 -6.10
C ARG A 26 18.95 -15.59 -5.34
N ALA A 27 18.21 -16.55 -4.75
CA ALA A 27 16.97 -16.27 -4.02
C ALA A 27 17.27 -15.34 -2.85
N ASP A 28 16.85 -14.08 -2.97
CA ASP A 28 16.94 -13.12 -1.88
C ASP A 28 15.73 -13.34 -0.98
N VAL A 29 15.99 -13.99 0.16
CA VAL A 29 14.97 -14.33 1.16
C VAL A 29 14.13 -13.12 1.58
N VAL A 30 14.65 -11.90 1.55
CA VAL A 30 13.87 -10.70 1.91
C VAL A 30 12.83 -10.41 0.84
N ILE A 31 13.21 -10.51 -0.44
CA ILE A 31 12.29 -10.34 -1.58
C ILE A 31 11.25 -11.46 -1.60
N ASP A 32 11.66 -12.71 -1.33
CA ASP A 32 10.76 -13.86 -1.30
C ASP A 32 9.66 -13.66 -0.23
N TRP A 33 10.05 -13.28 0.99
CA TRP A 33 9.08 -13.03 2.07
C TRP A 33 8.27 -11.74 1.87
N ASN A 34 8.79 -10.75 1.14
CA ASN A 34 7.98 -9.63 0.67
C ASN A 34 6.85 -10.12 -0.25
N ASN A 35 7.15 -11.00 -1.20
CA ASN A 35 6.15 -11.57 -2.10
C ASN A 35 5.11 -12.40 -1.35
N VAL A 36 5.51 -13.23 -0.38
CA VAL A 36 4.56 -13.95 0.51
C VAL A 36 3.62 -12.99 1.25
N THR A 37 4.14 -11.84 1.69
CA THR A 37 3.35 -10.81 2.37
C THR A 37 2.35 -10.15 1.42
N LEU A 38 2.79 -9.78 0.21
CA LEU A 38 1.93 -9.19 -0.83
C LEU A 38 0.84 -10.15 -1.31
N ASP A 39 1.18 -11.44 -1.46
CA ASP A 39 0.22 -12.47 -1.85
C ASP A 39 -0.81 -12.75 -0.75
N THR A 40 -0.39 -12.68 0.52
CA THR A 40 -1.32 -12.70 1.65
C THR A 40 -2.29 -11.51 1.59
N ILE A 41 -1.79 -10.30 1.34
CA ILE A 41 -2.60 -9.07 1.21
C ILE A 41 -3.64 -9.22 0.10
N ARG A 42 -3.23 -9.71 -1.07
CA ARG A 42 -4.12 -10.00 -2.22
C ARG A 42 -5.18 -11.03 -1.86
N ALA A 43 -4.77 -12.20 -1.38
CA ALA A 43 -5.66 -13.32 -1.10
C ALA A 43 -6.70 -12.98 -0.03
N ARG A 44 -6.30 -12.17 0.97
CA ARG A 44 -7.18 -11.74 2.07
C ARG A 44 -7.90 -10.44 1.80
N ARG A 45 -7.65 -9.79 0.64
CA ARG A 45 -8.21 -8.49 0.26
C ARG A 45 -8.04 -7.45 1.38
N VAL A 46 -6.85 -7.44 1.99
CA VAL A 46 -6.56 -6.59 3.15
C VAL A 46 -6.63 -5.12 2.70
N PRO A 47 -7.40 -4.25 3.37
CA PRO A 47 -7.47 -2.83 3.02
C PRO A 47 -6.11 -2.12 3.19
N PRO A 48 -5.90 -0.94 2.58
CA PRO A 48 -4.57 -0.31 2.56
C PRO A 48 -3.94 -0.07 3.95
N PRO A 49 -4.66 0.47 4.98
CA PRO A 49 -4.00 0.72 6.27
C PRO A 49 -3.56 -0.56 7.00
N PRO A 50 -4.38 -1.61 7.16
CA PRO A 50 -3.91 -2.87 7.72
C PRO A 50 -2.82 -3.55 6.89
N ALA A 51 -2.82 -3.36 5.55
CA ALA A 51 -1.77 -3.86 4.67
C ALA A 51 -0.41 -3.19 4.96
N THR A 52 -0.36 -1.86 5.12
CA THR A 52 0.89 -1.17 5.50
C THR A 52 1.39 -1.60 6.87
N ARG A 53 0.49 -1.79 7.85
CA ARG A 53 0.85 -2.31 9.17
C ARG A 53 1.48 -3.70 9.09
N ALA A 54 0.90 -4.61 8.31
CA ALA A 54 1.46 -5.95 8.11
C ALA A 54 2.85 -5.90 7.45
N LEU A 55 3.01 -5.13 6.38
CA LEU A 55 4.30 -4.90 5.72
C LEU A 55 5.35 -4.35 6.69
N ALA A 56 5.00 -3.33 7.48
CA ALA A 56 5.90 -2.70 8.44
C ALA A 56 6.35 -3.68 9.54
N MET A 57 5.44 -4.47 10.09
CA MET A 57 5.76 -5.46 11.12
C MET A 57 6.68 -6.57 10.58
N VAL A 58 6.39 -7.09 9.38
CA VAL A 58 7.22 -8.12 8.76
C VAL A 58 8.62 -7.58 8.46
N HIS A 59 8.71 -6.44 7.80
CA HIS A 59 10.00 -5.90 7.37
C HIS A 59 10.83 -5.30 8.51
N ALA A 60 10.21 -4.76 9.56
CA ALA A 60 10.91 -4.40 10.79
C ALA A 60 11.54 -5.63 11.46
N ALA A 61 10.81 -6.75 11.52
CA ALA A 61 11.33 -7.99 12.09
C ALA A 61 12.45 -8.59 11.24
N ILE A 62 12.30 -8.62 9.92
CA ILE A 62 13.37 -9.06 8.99
C ILE A 62 14.61 -8.16 9.17
N TYR A 63 14.42 -6.85 9.19
CA TYR A 63 15.52 -5.89 9.33
C TYR A 63 16.29 -6.07 10.62
N ASP A 64 15.62 -6.09 11.77
CA ASP A 64 16.30 -6.27 13.06
C ASP A 64 16.94 -7.66 13.18
N ALA A 65 16.36 -8.68 12.55
CA ALA A 65 16.94 -10.01 12.51
C ALA A 65 18.26 -10.06 11.73
N VAL A 66 18.30 -9.42 10.56
CA VAL A 66 19.49 -9.35 9.70
C VAL A 66 20.52 -8.36 10.27
N ASN A 67 20.10 -7.15 10.60
CA ASN A 67 20.98 -6.11 11.14
C ASN A 67 21.48 -6.45 12.55
N GLY A 68 20.77 -7.26 13.33
CA GLY A 68 21.29 -7.82 14.59
C GLY A 68 22.54 -8.71 14.40
N ILE A 69 22.74 -9.25 13.19
CA ILE A 69 23.91 -10.05 12.80
C ILE A 69 24.96 -9.18 12.10
N GLU A 70 24.57 -8.43 11.07
CA GLU A 70 25.47 -7.62 10.23
C GLU A 70 25.94 -6.33 10.92
N ARG A 71 25.06 -5.71 11.72
CA ARG A 71 25.31 -4.52 12.54
C ARG A 71 25.93 -3.34 11.79
N THR A 72 25.47 -3.09 10.57
CA THR A 72 25.93 -1.97 9.74
C THR A 72 25.14 -0.68 10.01
N HIS A 73 23.94 -0.81 10.59
CA HIS A 73 23.02 0.30 10.80
C HIS A 73 22.41 0.26 12.21
N GLN A 74 21.76 1.35 12.61
CA GLN A 74 21.00 1.44 13.86
C GLN A 74 19.82 0.46 13.84
N PRO A 75 19.61 -0.34 14.91
CA PRO A 75 18.43 -1.21 15.00
C PRO A 75 17.14 -0.37 14.97
N TYR A 76 16.04 -0.97 14.50
CA TYR A 76 14.72 -0.37 14.62
C TYR A 76 14.25 -0.43 16.09
N PHE A 77 14.26 -1.62 16.68
CA PHE A 77 13.75 -1.84 18.03
C PHE A 77 14.57 -2.85 18.85
N VAL A 78 15.01 -3.95 18.24
CA VAL A 78 15.78 -4.98 18.95
C VAL A 78 17.26 -4.64 18.93
N GLU A 79 17.73 -3.97 19.99
CA GLU A 79 19.13 -3.53 20.12
C GLU A 79 20.13 -4.65 20.37
N ARG A 80 19.65 -5.75 20.97
CA ARG A 80 20.48 -6.90 21.35
C ARG A 80 21.17 -7.49 20.11
N PRO A 81 22.48 -7.80 20.15
CA PRO A 81 23.13 -8.49 19.04
C PRO A 81 22.68 -9.96 18.94
N ALA A 82 22.68 -10.47 17.71
CA ALA A 82 22.41 -11.88 17.45
C ALA A 82 23.51 -12.79 18.04
N PRO A 83 23.19 -14.07 18.32
CA PRO A 83 24.20 -15.05 18.71
C PRO A 83 25.32 -15.16 17.66
N PRO A 84 26.62 -15.20 18.06
CA PRO A 84 27.72 -15.29 17.11
C PRO A 84 27.60 -16.47 16.14
N GLY A 85 27.77 -16.19 14.85
CA GLY A 85 27.66 -17.16 13.77
C GLY A 85 26.22 -17.57 13.41
N ALA A 86 25.20 -16.79 13.79
CA ALA A 86 23.84 -16.97 13.28
C ALA A 86 23.77 -16.69 11.77
N SER A 87 22.98 -17.46 11.03
CA SER A 87 22.75 -17.25 9.59
C SER A 87 21.75 -16.12 9.34
N PRO A 88 22.11 -15.05 8.60
CA PRO A 88 21.19 -13.96 8.26
C PRO A 88 19.95 -14.42 7.49
N GLY A 89 20.13 -15.31 6.50
CA GLY A 89 19.02 -15.81 5.70
C GLY A 89 18.01 -16.62 6.52
N ALA A 90 18.50 -17.48 7.42
CA ALA A 90 17.63 -18.23 8.31
C ALA A 90 16.92 -17.34 9.35
N ALA A 91 17.58 -16.26 9.79
CA ALA A 91 16.99 -15.28 10.70
C ALA A 91 15.89 -14.46 10.03
N ALA A 92 16.13 -13.96 8.81
CA ALA A 92 15.13 -13.25 8.02
C ALA A 92 13.88 -14.10 7.79
N ALA A 93 14.04 -15.33 7.28
CA ALA A 93 12.92 -16.23 7.03
C ALA A 93 12.11 -16.54 8.30
N ALA A 94 12.80 -16.84 9.40
CA ALA A 94 12.13 -17.16 10.65
C ALA A 94 11.43 -15.95 11.29
N ALA A 95 11.96 -14.74 11.12
CA ALA A 95 11.31 -13.51 11.59
C ALA A 95 10.03 -13.20 10.80
N ALA A 96 10.10 -13.28 9.46
CA ALA A 96 8.96 -13.08 8.58
C ALA A 96 7.84 -14.10 8.86
N HIS A 97 8.22 -15.38 8.93
CA HIS A 97 7.33 -16.48 9.30
C HIS A 97 6.61 -16.24 10.62
N GLN A 98 7.35 -15.83 11.66
CA GLN A 98 6.80 -15.61 12.99
C GLN A 98 5.75 -14.51 12.98
N VAL A 99 6.03 -13.38 12.32
CA VAL A 99 5.09 -12.25 12.23
C VAL A 99 3.86 -12.62 11.41
N LEU A 100 4.02 -13.19 10.22
CA LEU A 100 2.90 -13.56 9.34
C LEU A 100 1.99 -14.61 9.98
N SER A 101 2.57 -15.63 10.63
CA SER A 101 1.80 -16.67 11.33
C SER A 101 0.99 -16.12 12.50
N ALA A 102 1.43 -15.03 13.12
CA ALA A 102 0.68 -14.38 14.19
C ALA A 102 -0.42 -13.45 13.65
N LEU A 103 -0.17 -12.74 12.54
CA LEU A 103 -1.14 -11.85 11.92
C LEU A 103 -2.26 -12.59 11.16
N PHE A 104 -1.93 -13.73 10.55
CA PHE A 104 -2.84 -14.54 9.75
C PHE A 104 -2.76 -16.02 10.18
N PRO A 105 -3.26 -16.35 11.38
CA PRO A 105 -3.07 -17.68 11.98
C PRO A 105 -3.73 -18.81 11.18
N ASP A 106 -4.77 -18.51 10.40
CA ASP A 106 -5.44 -19.45 9.51
C ASP A 106 -4.62 -19.85 8.27
N LEU A 107 -3.55 -19.09 7.95
CA LEU A 107 -2.63 -19.37 6.84
C LEU A 107 -1.28 -19.95 7.31
N ARG A 108 -1.17 -20.33 8.59
CA ARG A 108 0.09 -20.81 9.19
C ARG A 108 0.73 -21.96 8.42
N ASP A 109 -0.06 -22.92 7.94
CA ASP A 109 0.47 -24.07 7.19
C ASP A 109 1.15 -23.64 5.88
N ILE A 110 0.66 -22.57 5.25
CA ILE A 110 1.29 -21.98 4.05
C ILE A 110 2.64 -21.37 4.44
N TYR A 111 2.68 -20.61 5.53
CA TYR A 111 3.94 -20.00 6.00
C TYR A 111 4.96 -21.04 6.48
N ASP A 112 4.51 -22.12 7.13
CA ASP A 112 5.37 -23.25 7.52
C ASP A 112 6.02 -23.92 6.29
N ALA A 113 5.26 -24.05 5.18
CA ALA A 113 5.80 -24.54 3.91
C ALA A 113 6.84 -23.57 3.31
N TYR A 114 6.55 -22.27 3.24
CA TYR A 114 7.50 -21.25 2.77
C TYR A 114 8.76 -21.16 3.64
N LEU A 115 8.65 -21.31 4.96
CA LEU A 115 9.80 -21.38 5.86
C LEU A 115 10.65 -22.63 5.57
N THR A 116 10.00 -23.77 5.34
CA THR A 116 10.70 -25.01 4.99
C THR A 116 11.48 -24.85 3.69
N GLU A 117 10.87 -24.25 2.67
CA GLU A 117 11.52 -23.94 1.38
C GLU A 117 12.67 -22.94 1.54
N SER A 118 12.44 -21.83 2.24
CA SER A 118 13.47 -20.81 2.52
C SER A 118 14.71 -21.41 3.21
N LEU A 119 14.50 -22.37 4.12
CA LEU A 119 15.58 -23.01 4.87
C LEU A 119 16.25 -24.17 4.10
N ALA A 120 15.69 -24.63 2.99
CA ALA A 120 16.28 -25.69 2.16
C ALA A 120 17.60 -25.23 1.52
N GLY A 121 17.70 -23.94 1.18
CA GLY A 121 18.92 -23.31 0.67
C GLY A 121 19.98 -23.01 1.74
N VAL A 122 19.66 -23.16 3.02
CA VAL A 122 20.59 -22.88 4.13
C VAL A 122 21.11 -24.20 4.72
N PRO A 123 22.45 -24.41 4.78
CA PRO A 123 23.01 -25.65 5.31
C PRO A 123 22.47 -26.01 6.70
N PRO A 124 22.08 -27.28 6.95
CA PRO A 124 21.48 -27.72 8.20
C PRO A 124 22.51 -27.85 9.34
N ASN A 125 23.05 -26.72 9.79
CA ASN A 125 24.11 -26.65 10.79
C ASN A 125 23.74 -25.73 11.97
N ALA A 126 24.68 -25.56 12.90
CA ALA A 126 24.50 -24.72 14.09
C ALA A 126 24.20 -23.25 13.74
N ALA A 127 24.76 -22.71 12.64
CA ALA A 127 24.51 -21.35 12.20
C ALA A 127 23.05 -21.14 11.78
N ARG A 128 22.48 -22.09 11.03
CA ARG A 128 21.05 -22.10 10.68
C ARG A 128 20.16 -22.12 11.91
N ASN A 129 20.43 -23.04 12.84
CA ASN A 129 19.61 -23.19 14.06
C ASN A 129 19.65 -21.92 14.93
N LYS A 130 20.83 -21.30 15.08
CA LYS A 130 20.98 -20.00 15.75
C LYS A 130 20.20 -18.90 15.03
N GLY A 131 20.27 -18.85 13.69
CA GLY A 131 19.53 -17.90 12.86
C GLY A 131 18.02 -18.03 13.07
N VAL A 132 17.47 -19.25 12.97
CA VAL A 132 16.03 -19.49 13.19
C VAL A 132 15.58 -19.06 14.59
N ALA A 133 16.34 -19.43 15.64
CA ALA A 133 16.01 -19.05 17.01
C ALA A 133 16.06 -17.52 17.20
N TRP A 134 17.06 -16.86 16.59
CA TRP A 134 17.20 -15.41 16.60
C TRP A 134 16.04 -14.72 15.87
N GLY A 135 15.71 -15.15 14.66
CA GLY A 135 14.62 -14.58 13.87
C GLY A 135 13.27 -14.68 14.57
N ARG A 136 12.95 -15.84 15.16
CA ARG A 136 11.73 -16.01 15.98
C ARG A 136 11.69 -15.05 17.17
N PHE A 137 12.81 -14.94 17.89
CA PHE A 137 12.93 -13.99 18.99
C PHE A 137 12.65 -12.56 18.54
N VAL A 138 13.26 -12.11 17.44
CA VAL A 138 13.02 -10.76 16.90
C VAL A 138 11.56 -10.58 16.47
N GLY A 139 10.98 -11.55 15.77
CA GLY A 139 9.56 -11.55 15.40
C GLY A 139 8.64 -11.39 16.61
N ASP A 140 8.89 -12.14 17.69
CA ASP A 140 8.13 -12.02 18.93
C ASP A 140 8.26 -10.63 19.58
N ARG A 141 9.42 -9.99 19.50
CA ARG A 141 9.64 -8.63 20.02
C ARG A 141 8.83 -7.59 19.23
N ILE A 142 8.79 -7.70 17.90
CA ILE A 142 8.00 -6.79 17.06
C ILE A 142 6.50 -7.04 17.27
N LEU A 143 6.05 -8.28 17.36
CA LEU A 143 4.65 -8.61 17.70
C LEU A 143 4.25 -8.03 19.06
N ALA A 144 5.12 -8.16 20.07
CA ALA A 144 4.88 -7.58 21.39
C ALA A 144 4.84 -6.05 21.36
N LEU A 145 5.72 -5.40 20.58
CA LEU A 145 5.71 -3.95 20.38
C LEU A 145 4.39 -3.45 19.80
N ARG A 146 3.73 -4.25 18.95
CA ARG A 146 2.52 -3.85 18.22
C ARG A 146 1.21 -4.41 18.77
N ARG A 147 1.24 -5.16 19.87
CA ARG A 147 0.07 -5.88 20.42
C ARG A 147 -1.11 -4.97 20.70
N ASP A 148 -0.85 -3.82 21.34
CA ASP A 148 -1.87 -2.89 21.81
C ASP A 148 -1.74 -1.53 21.12
N ASP A 149 -1.30 -1.54 19.85
CA ASP A 149 -0.96 -0.33 19.12
C ASP A 149 -2.17 0.47 18.64
N GLY A 150 -3.40 0.01 18.88
CA GLY A 150 -4.63 0.72 18.54
C GLY A 150 -5.27 0.30 17.21
N ALA A 151 -4.64 -0.56 16.41
CA ALA A 151 -5.18 -0.98 15.11
C ALA A 151 -6.54 -1.71 15.22
N ASP A 152 -6.72 -2.48 16.29
CA ASP A 152 -7.94 -3.27 16.55
C ASP A 152 -9.00 -2.51 17.36
N ARG A 153 -8.78 -1.21 17.64
CA ARG A 153 -9.80 -0.39 18.30
C ARG A 153 -11.04 -0.28 17.43
N ILE A 154 -12.20 -0.21 18.07
CA ILE A 154 -13.47 0.04 17.40
C ILE A 154 -13.87 1.47 17.73
N VAL A 155 -14.02 2.29 16.69
CA VAL A 155 -14.54 3.65 16.78
C VAL A 155 -15.83 3.71 16.00
N ALA A 156 -16.89 4.20 16.64
CA ALA A 156 -18.14 4.49 15.96
C ALA A 156 -17.97 5.76 15.13
N TYR A 157 -18.44 5.72 13.89
CA TYR A 157 -18.50 6.88 13.00
C TYR A 157 -19.89 6.94 12.41
N GLU A 158 -20.56 8.07 12.60
CA GLU A 158 -21.90 8.32 12.10
C GLU A 158 -21.85 9.53 11.17
N PRO A 159 -22.13 9.38 9.86
CA PRO A 159 -22.21 10.50 8.94
C PRO A 159 -23.22 11.54 9.43
N SER A 160 -22.84 12.82 9.43
CA SER A 160 -23.72 13.89 9.92
C SER A 160 -24.89 14.20 8.97
N GLY A 161 -24.73 13.89 7.68
CA GLY A 161 -25.65 14.29 6.61
C GLY A 161 -25.53 15.77 6.19
N GLU A 162 -24.64 16.53 6.82
CA GLU A 162 -24.36 17.92 6.46
C GLU A 162 -23.58 17.98 5.14
N PHE A 163 -23.93 18.92 4.25
CA PHE A 163 -23.18 19.13 3.03
C PHE A 163 -21.71 19.50 3.35
N GLY A 164 -20.79 18.96 2.55
CA GLY A 164 -19.35 19.10 2.77
C GLY A 164 -18.77 18.06 3.72
N ARG A 165 -19.59 17.31 4.48
CA ARG A 165 -19.15 16.18 5.30
C ARG A 165 -19.21 14.87 4.52
N TRP A 166 -18.33 13.93 4.86
CA TRP A 166 -18.32 12.64 4.20
C TRP A 166 -19.61 11.86 4.48
N GLU A 167 -20.11 11.21 3.44
CA GLU A 167 -21.22 10.28 3.51
C GLU A 167 -20.94 9.05 2.63
N PRO A 168 -21.56 7.90 2.94
CA PRO A 168 -21.46 6.73 2.08
C PRO A 168 -21.96 7.02 0.67
N THR A 169 -21.19 6.61 -0.34
CA THR A 169 -21.51 6.83 -1.75
C THR A 169 -22.01 5.55 -2.44
N PRO A 170 -22.76 5.65 -3.55
CA PRO A 170 -23.14 4.49 -4.35
C PRO A 170 -21.92 3.74 -4.92
N PRO A 171 -22.11 2.48 -5.35
CA PRO A 171 -23.38 1.73 -5.30
C PRO A 171 -23.62 1.02 -3.97
N ARG A 172 -22.61 0.93 -3.10
CA ARG A 172 -22.67 0.09 -1.89
C ARG A 172 -23.14 0.83 -0.65
N PHE A 173 -22.96 2.15 -0.58
CA PHE A 173 -23.24 2.94 0.63
C PHE A 173 -22.59 2.30 1.87
N ALA A 174 -21.33 1.87 1.72
CA ALA A 174 -20.64 1.11 2.75
C ALA A 174 -20.17 2.01 3.92
N ASP A 175 -20.12 1.42 5.11
CA ASP A 175 -19.66 2.08 6.34
C ASP A 175 -18.24 2.65 6.20
N ALA A 176 -17.96 3.69 7.00
CA ALA A 176 -16.66 4.35 7.04
C ALA A 176 -15.54 3.36 7.37
N LEU A 177 -14.54 3.29 6.49
CA LEU A 177 -13.43 2.36 6.63
C LEU A 177 -12.40 2.88 7.62
N LEU A 178 -12.34 2.21 8.78
CA LEU A 178 -11.29 2.35 9.80
C LEU A 178 -11.18 3.76 10.42
N PRO A 179 -12.26 4.33 10.99
CA PRO A 179 -12.21 5.63 11.69
C PRO A 179 -11.26 5.64 12.88
N GLN A 180 -10.88 4.48 13.42
CA GLN A 180 -9.92 4.36 14.51
C GLN A 180 -8.46 4.55 14.09
N TRP A 181 -8.15 4.47 12.79
CA TRP A 181 -6.76 4.39 12.32
C TRP A 181 -5.84 5.55 12.77
N PRO A 182 -6.33 6.79 12.96
CA PRO A 182 -5.52 7.88 13.54
C PRO A 182 -4.98 7.56 14.94
N SER A 183 -5.63 6.64 15.66
CA SER A 183 -5.24 6.24 17.02
C SER A 183 -4.19 5.11 17.05
N VAL A 184 -3.75 4.63 15.89
CA VAL A 184 -2.65 3.67 15.79
C VAL A 184 -1.36 4.34 16.24
N THR A 185 -0.62 3.68 17.13
CA THR A 185 0.69 4.14 17.60
C THR A 185 1.63 4.22 16.40
N PRO A 186 2.24 5.37 16.09
CA PRO A 186 3.18 5.49 14.99
C PRO A 186 4.33 4.47 15.02
N PHE A 187 4.90 4.18 13.85
CA PHE A 187 6.06 3.33 13.68
C PHE A 187 7.37 4.12 13.77
N ALA A 188 7.41 5.34 13.23
CA ALA A 188 8.59 6.21 13.18
C ALA A 188 8.28 7.67 13.54
N MET A 189 7.20 8.26 13.04
CA MET A 189 6.77 9.60 13.45
C MET A 189 6.36 9.64 14.93
N ARG A 190 6.22 10.84 15.49
CA ARG A 190 6.01 11.05 16.93
C ARG A 190 4.53 11.04 17.34
N ALA A 191 3.67 11.51 16.45
CA ALA A 191 2.22 11.60 16.66
C ALA A 191 1.50 11.61 15.30
N ALA A 192 0.20 11.27 15.29
CA ALA A 192 -0.61 11.20 14.08
C ALA A 192 -0.71 12.55 13.35
N ASP A 193 -0.81 13.63 14.10
CA ASP A 193 -0.97 15.00 13.61
C ASP A 193 0.35 15.68 13.21
N GLN A 194 1.50 15.00 13.32
CA GLN A 194 2.81 15.59 13.04
C GLN A 194 2.93 16.13 11.60
N PHE A 195 2.23 15.50 10.65
CA PHE A 195 2.23 15.84 9.23
C PHE A 195 0.81 16.11 8.70
N LEU A 196 -0.12 16.45 9.59
CA LEU A 196 -1.48 16.83 9.22
C LEU A 196 -1.43 18.14 8.41
N PRO A 197 -1.88 18.15 7.14
CA PRO A 197 -1.90 19.37 6.34
C PRO A 197 -2.99 20.32 6.84
N GLY A 198 -2.98 21.57 6.37
CA GLY A 198 -4.06 22.52 6.61
C GLY A 198 -5.43 22.04 6.10
N PRO A 199 -6.53 22.74 6.41
CA PRO A 199 -7.86 22.33 5.98
C PRO A 199 -8.02 22.38 4.45
N PRO A 200 -8.88 21.52 3.87
CA PRO A 200 -9.22 21.61 2.45
C PRO A 200 -9.95 22.93 2.14
N PRO A 201 -9.95 23.36 0.87
CA PRO A 201 -10.71 24.54 0.45
C PRO A 201 -12.20 24.39 0.76
N GLY A 202 -12.81 25.47 1.26
CA GLY A 202 -14.24 25.49 1.51
C GLY A 202 -15.06 25.43 0.22
N PRO A 203 -16.29 24.87 0.25
CA PRO A 203 -17.13 24.66 -0.94
C PRO A 203 -17.47 25.96 -1.70
N ALA A 204 -17.59 27.10 -1.02
CA ALA A 204 -17.84 28.40 -1.66
C ALA A 204 -16.61 29.05 -2.31
N SER A 205 -15.43 28.41 -2.27
CA SER A 205 -14.17 29.01 -2.75
C SER A 205 -13.94 28.85 -4.26
N LEU A 206 -13.15 29.75 -4.83
CA LEU A 206 -12.68 29.63 -6.23
C LEU A 206 -11.81 28.38 -6.43
N GLU A 207 -10.99 28.04 -5.43
CA GLU A 207 -10.13 26.85 -5.49
C GLU A 207 -10.94 25.56 -5.56
N TYR A 208 -12.02 25.45 -4.76
CA TYR A 208 -12.97 24.35 -4.89
C TYR A 208 -13.62 24.32 -6.28
N ALA A 209 -14.10 25.45 -6.80
CA ALA A 209 -14.73 25.50 -8.13
C ALA A 209 -13.79 25.02 -9.26
N ILE A 210 -12.50 25.37 -9.19
CA ILE A 210 -11.50 24.90 -10.16
C ILE A 210 -11.34 23.36 -10.08
N ALA A 211 -11.15 22.82 -8.88
CA ALA A 211 -11.02 21.38 -8.68
C ALA A 211 -12.32 20.63 -9.03
N PHE A 212 -13.48 21.25 -8.78
CA PHE A 212 -14.80 20.74 -9.13
C PHE A 212 -14.91 20.50 -10.62
N HIS A 213 -14.64 21.52 -11.45
CA HIS A 213 -14.74 21.39 -12.90
C HIS A 213 -13.74 20.40 -13.46
N GLU A 214 -12.52 20.36 -12.93
CA GLU A 214 -11.52 19.38 -13.36
C GLU A 214 -12.01 17.94 -13.11
N VAL A 215 -12.52 17.64 -11.92
CA VAL A 215 -12.99 16.28 -11.59
C VAL A 215 -14.31 15.96 -12.27
N LYS A 216 -15.22 16.93 -12.40
CA LYS A 216 -16.48 16.73 -13.13
C LYS A 216 -16.21 16.37 -14.58
N GLU A 217 -15.29 17.06 -15.23
CA GLU A 217 -14.91 16.80 -16.62
C GLU A 217 -14.10 15.50 -16.76
N LEU A 218 -12.97 15.38 -16.03
CA LEU A 218 -12.01 14.29 -16.25
C LEU A 218 -12.32 13.04 -15.44
N GLY A 219 -13.19 13.10 -14.44
CA GLY A 219 -13.50 11.98 -13.55
C GLY A 219 -14.76 11.21 -13.94
N ASP A 220 -15.60 11.76 -14.81
CA ASP A 220 -16.86 11.15 -15.24
C ASP A 220 -16.61 9.81 -15.95
N LEU A 221 -17.36 8.77 -15.59
CA LEU A 221 -17.41 7.50 -16.29
C LEU A 221 -17.66 7.68 -17.79
N GLY A 222 -18.51 8.64 -18.17
CA GLY A 222 -18.88 8.98 -19.54
C GLY A 222 -18.05 10.11 -20.17
N SER A 223 -16.96 10.56 -19.53
CA SER A 223 -16.15 11.69 -19.99
C SER A 223 -15.80 11.61 -21.48
N LEU A 224 -16.05 12.71 -22.20
CA LEU A 224 -15.72 12.87 -23.62
C LEU A 224 -14.36 13.53 -23.87
N THR A 225 -13.69 14.04 -22.82
CA THR A 225 -12.43 14.80 -22.95
C THR A 225 -11.23 14.13 -22.28
N ARG A 226 -11.45 13.32 -21.22
CA ARG A 226 -10.41 12.42 -20.66
C ARG A 226 -9.86 11.52 -21.76
N THR A 227 -8.54 11.50 -21.90
CA THR A 227 -7.86 10.69 -22.92
C THR A 227 -7.82 9.21 -22.55
N ASP A 228 -7.54 8.35 -23.54
CA ASP A 228 -7.33 6.91 -23.31
C ASP A 228 -6.16 6.66 -22.34
N ASP A 229 -5.08 7.44 -22.43
CA ASP A 229 -3.95 7.33 -21.50
C ASP A 229 -4.35 7.73 -20.08
N GLN A 230 -5.08 8.84 -19.89
CA GLN A 230 -5.58 9.23 -18.57
C GLN A 230 -6.53 8.18 -17.97
N THR A 231 -7.35 7.56 -18.81
CA THR A 231 -8.20 6.43 -18.40
C THR A 231 -7.35 5.24 -17.97
N GLN A 232 -6.31 4.87 -18.72
CA GLN A 232 -5.40 3.80 -18.34
C GLN A 232 -4.64 4.11 -17.05
N VAL A 233 -4.22 5.37 -16.84
CA VAL A 233 -3.60 5.83 -15.59
C VAL A 233 -4.51 5.58 -14.39
N ALA A 234 -5.81 5.89 -14.50
CA ALA A 234 -6.77 5.67 -13.42
C ALA A 234 -6.86 4.19 -13.02
N TYR A 235 -6.90 3.28 -14.00
CA TYR A 235 -6.94 1.83 -13.74
C TYR A 235 -5.61 1.25 -13.27
N PHE A 236 -4.49 1.75 -13.82
CA PHE A 236 -3.14 1.27 -13.48
C PHE A 236 -2.81 1.49 -12.01
N TRP A 237 -3.28 2.60 -11.46
CA TRP A 237 -3.08 2.98 -10.06
C TRP A 237 -4.34 2.77 -9.21
N GLU A 238 -5.36 2.02 -9.68
CA GLU A 238 -6.62 1.86 -8.93
C GLU A 238 -6.38 1.10 -7.61
N ASP A 239 -5.60 0.01 -7.70
CA ASP A 239 -5.11 -0.80 -6.58
C ASP A 239 -6.19 -1.19 -5.56
N GLY A 240 -7.37 -1.56 -6.06
CA GLY A 240 -8.53 -1.94 -5.26
C GLY A 240 -8.44 -3.32 -4.59
N PRO A 241 -9.52 -3.78 -3.94
CA PRO A 241 -9.52 -5.04 -3.18
C PRO A 241 -9.10 -6.26 -4.02
N GLY A 242 -8.16 -7.04 -3.51
CA GLY A 242 -7.60 -8.22 -4.21
C GLY A 242 -6.35 -7.93 -5.05
N SER A 243 -5.89 -6.69 -5.07
CA SER A 243 -4.54 -6.29 -5.51
C SER A 243 -3.56 -6.28 -4.34
N ALA A 244 -2.31 -5.92 -4.60
CA ALA A 244 -1.31 -5.60 -3.59
C ALA A 244 -1.63 -4.32 -2.79
N THR A 245 -2.66 -3.56 -3.16
CA THR A 245 -2.99 -2.21 -2.67
C THR A 245 -1.91 -1.17 -3.02
N PRO A 246 -2.17 0.14 -2.89
CA PRO A 246 -1.19 1.18 -3.25
C PRO A 246 0.19 1.02 -2.60
N PRO A 247 0.32 0.75 -1.28
CA PRO A 247 1.63 0.53 -0.69
C PRO A 247 2.34 -0.69 -1.30
N GLY A 248 1.61 -1.78 -1.58
CA GLY A 248 2.18 -2.99 -2.17
C GLY A 248 2.62 -2.81 -3.63
N HIS A 249 1.96 -1.95 -4.39
CA HIS A 249 2.43 -1.52 -5.72
C HIS A 249 3.84 -0.91 -5.62
N TRP A 250 4.05 0.00 -4.66
CA TRP A 250 5.37 0.58 -4.40
C TRP A 250 6.39 -0.43 -3.88
N GLN A 251 5.96 -1.50 -3.20
CA GLN A 251 6.83 -2.63 -2.82
C GLN A 251 7.32 -3.41 -4.06
N LEU A 252 6.49 -3.56 -5.10
CA LEU A 252 6.88 -4.19 -6.37
C LEU A 252 7.87 -3.32 -7.14
N ILE A 253 7.66 -2.00 -7.16
CA ILE A 253 8.62 -1.03 -7.74
C ILE A 253 9.96 -1.11 -7.00
N ALA A 254 9.94 -1.20 -5.65
CA ALA A 254 11.14 -1.35 -4.85
C ALA A 254 11.91 -2.66 -5.15
N GLN A 255 11.19 -3.78 -5.38
CA GLN A 255 11.80 -5.04 -5.83
C GLN A 255 12.49 -4.90 -7.19
N GLN A 256 11.85 -4.18 -8.13
CA GLN A 256 12.44 -3.94 -9.43
C GLN A 256 13.74 -3.14 -9.30
N LEU A 257 13.75 -2.08 -8.50
CA LEU A 257 14.94 -1.27 -8.23
C LEU A 257 16.04 -2.11 -7.56
N ALA A 258 15.71 -2.91 -6.54
CA ALA A 258 16.64 -3.83 -5.90
C ALA A 258 17.33 -4.76 -6.93
N ALA A 259 16.56 -5.32 -7.85
CA ALA A 259 17.08 -6.15 -8.93
C ALA A 259 17.96 -5.35 -9.92
N THR A 260 17.53 -4.15 -10.32
CA THR A 260 18.29 -3.27 -11.23
C THR A 260 19.64 -2.86 -10.64
N PHE A 261 19.69 -2.55 -9.35
CA PHE A 261 20.92 -2.12 -8.66
C PHE A 261 21.75 -3.27 -8.07
N GLY A 262 21.25 -4.51 -8.14
CA GLY A 262 21.96 -5.68 -7.62
C GLY A 262 22.21 -5.63 -6.11
N THR A 263 21.22 -5.18 -5.34
CA THR A 263 21.32 -5.06 -3.88
C THR A 263 21.50 -6.40 -3.18
N THR A 264 22.18 -6.38 -2.04
CA THR A 264 22.35 -7.55 -1.17
C THR A 264 21.13 -7.77 -0.27
N PRO A 265 20.95 -8.97 0.32
CA PRO A 265 19.87 -9.21 1.27
C PRO A 265 19.86 -8.26 2.48
N ALA A 266 21.02 -7.83 2.97
CA ALA A 266 21.10 -6.85 4.06
C ALA A 266 20.64 -5.45 3.62
N GLN A 267 20.99 -5.04 2.39
CA GLN A 267 20.47 -3.80 1.80
C GLN A 267 18.97 -3.88 1.55
N ASN A 268 18.46 -5.04 1.09
CA ASN A 268 17.04 -5.25 0.88
C ASN A 268 16.25 -5.26 2.19
N ALA A 269 16.79 -5.86 3.26
CA ALA A 269 16.20 -5.79 4.59
C ALA A 269 16.02 -4.32 5.04
N ARG A 270 17.03 -3.47 4.80
CA ARG A 270 16.94 -2.03 5.11
C ARG A 270 15.97 -1.29 4.19
N LEU A 271 16.03 -1.53 2.88
CA LEU A 271 15.14 -0.94 1.89
C LEU A 271 13.68 -1.14 2.27
N PHE A 272 13.28 -2.40 2.48
CA PHE A 272 11.89 -2.72 2.73
C PHE A 272 11.44 -2.33 4.13
N ALA A 273 12.34 -2.30 5.13
CA ALA A 273 12.00 -1.73 6.43
C ALA A 273 11.76 -0.22 6.36
N LEU A 274 12.65 0.56 5.75
CA LEU A 274 12.44 2.00 5.56
C LEU A 274 11.13 2.27 4.81
N LEU A 275 10.91 1.59 3.69
CA LEU A 275 9.71 1.77 2.88
C LEU A 275 8.45 1.42 3.67
N SER A 276 8.42 0.26 4.31
CA SER A 276 7.21 -0.24 4.98
C SER A 276 6.88 0.54 6.25
N LEU A 277 7.88 0.91 7.06
CA LEU A 277 7.69 1.76 8.24
C LEU A 277 7.12 3.13 7.83
N THR A 278 7.65 3.72 6.76
CA THR A 278 7.16 5.00 6.23
C THR A 278 5.74 4.86 5.68
N GLN A 279 5.43 3.78 4.96
CA GLN A 279 4.07 3.52 4.45
C GLN A 279 3.05 3.30 5.57
N ALA A 280 3.43 2.67 6.68
CA ALA A 280 2.55 2.50 7.83
C ALA A 280 2.20 3.84 8.47
N ASP A 281 3.18 4.73 8.65
CA ASP A 281 2.92 6.08 9.16
C ASP A 281 2.17 6.95 8.13
N ALA A 282 2.41 6.77 6.83
CA ALA A 282 1.66 7.45 5.78
C ALA A 282 0.17 7.09 5.83
N ALA A 283 -0.17 5.86 6.23
CA ALA A 283 -1.55 5.47 6.45
C ALA A 283 -2.16 6.21 7.65
N ILE A 284 -1.40 6.37 8.74
CA ILE A 284 -1.85 7.11 9.92
C ILE A 284 -2.08 8.58 9.55
N VAL A 285 -1.13 9.22 8.86
CA VAL A 285 -1.24 10.63 8.40
C VAL A 285 -2.46 10.83 7.51
N ALA A 286 -2.64 9.97 6.49
CA ALA A 286 -3.77 10.11 5.57
C ALA A 286 -5.11 9.85 6.28
N TRP A 287 -5.19 8.87 7.17
CA TRP A 287 -6.43 8.60 7.91
C TRP A 287 -6.73 9.65 8.98
N ASP A 288 -5.70 10.22 9.62
CA ASP A 288 -5.86 11.35 10.55
C ASP A 288 -6.49 12.54 9.82
N SER A 289 -5.93 12.94 8.68
CA SER A 289 -6.50 13.99 7.83
C SER A 289 -7.96 13.69 7.43
N LYS A 290 -8.23 12.45 6.99
CA LYS A 290 -9.56 12.02 6.54
C LYS A 290 -10.62 12.20 7.61
N TYR A 291 -10.38 11.68 8.80
CA TYR A 291 -11.37 11.70 9.88
C TYR A 291 -11.32 13.00 10.71
N HIS A 292 -10.24 13.78 10.60
CA HIS A 292 -10.16 15.13 11.18
C HIS A 292 -11.01 16.13 10.38
N TYR A 293 -10.83 16.18 9.06
CA TYR A 293 -11.55 17.14 8.21
C TYR A 293 -12.91 16.64 7.75
N ASP A 294 -13.08 15.32 7.72
CA ASP A 294 -14.34 14.67 7.36
C ASP A 294 -14.87 15.11 5.99
N HIS A 295 -13.96 15.29 5.02
CA HIS A 295 -14.29 15.92 3.74
C HIS A 295 -15.00 14.95 2.79
N PHE A 296 -16.10 15.43 2.20
CA PHE A 296 -16.89 14.78 1.16
C PHE A 296 -16.12 14.40 -0.11
N ARG A 297 -16.64 13.38 -0.81
CA ARG A 297 -16.11 12.87 -2.08
C ARG A 297 -16.62 13.69 -3.28
N PRO A 298 -15.93 13.64 -4.44
CA PRO A 298 -16.40 14.28 -5.66
C PRO A 298 -17.81 13.91 -6.08
N TYR A 299 -18.21 12.65 -5.90
CA TYR A 299 -19.58 12.22 -6.15
C TYR A 299 -20.61 13.10 -5.41
N THR A 300 -20.50 13.23 -4.08
CA THR A 300 -21.39 14.07 -3.28
C THR A 300 -21.29 15.53 -3.72
N GLY A 301 -20.09 16.04 -3.96
CA GLY A 301 -19.93 17.45 -4.34
C GLY A 301 -20.53 17.81 -5.68
N ILE A 302 -20.40 16.93 -6.68
CA ILE A 302 -20.91 17.16 -8.04
C ILE A 302 -22.42 16.92 -8.12
N THR A 303 -22.92 15.88 -7.47
CA THR A 303 -24.36 15.54 -7.54
C THR A 303 -25.24 16.46 -6.70
N ARG A 304 -24.67 17.10 -5.66
CA ARG A 304 -25.36 18.02 -4.73
C ARG A 304 -24.78 19.43 -4.74
N ALA A 305 -24.23 19.87 -5.87
CA ALA A 305 -23.53 21.16 -5.95
C ALA A 305 -24.45 22.36 -5.63
N GLU A 306 -25.76 22.21 -5.73
CA GLU A 306 -26.72 23.24 -5.31
C GLU A 306 -26.64 23.62 -3.82
N GLU A 307 -26.04 22.76 -2.98
CA GLU A 307 -25.88 22.98 -1.54
C GLU A 307 -24.55 23.67 -1.18
N ASP A 308 -23.65 23.88 -2.14
CA ASP A 308 -22.27 24.31 -1.88
C ASP A 308 -22.11 25.84 -1.71
N GLY A 309 -23.14 26.61 -2.07
CA GLY A 309 -23.15 28.07 -2.00
C GLY A 309 -22.23 28.78 -3.00
N ASN A 310 -21.84 28.09 -4.08
CA ASN A 310 -20.87 28.54 -5.07
C ASN A 310 -21.53 28.77 -6.43
N ALA A 311 -21.61 30.03 -6.88
CA ALA A 311 -22.21 30.36 -8.17
C ALA A 311 -21.38 29.92 -9.39
N LEU A 312 -20.21 29.31 -9.17
CA LEU A 312 -19.31 28.83 -10.22
C LEU A 312 -19.43 27.31 -10.43
N THR A 313 -20.22 26.59 -9.65
CA THR A 313 -20.43 25.15 -9.77
C THR A 313 -21.86 24.88 -10.21
N ASP A 314 -22.05 23.79 -10.94
CA ASP A 314 -23.36 23.37 -11.43
C ASP A 314 -23.55 21.90 -11.11
N ALA A 315 -24.66 21.55 -10.46
CA ALA A 315 -24.96 20.18 -10.08
C ALA A 315 -25.14 19.29 -11.33
N ASP A 316 -24.73 18.04 -11.20
CA ASP A 316 -25.01 16.99 -12.18
C ASP A 316 -25.44 15.72 -11.43
N PRO A 317 -26.75 15.53 -11.24
CA PRO A 317 -27.28 14.39 -10.47
C PRO A 317 -26.99 13.02 -11.07
N ASP A 318 -26.70 12.96 -12.37
CA ASP A 318 -26.42 11.71 -13.10
C ASP A 318 -24.92 11.40 -13.19
N TRP A 319 -24.06 12.29 -12.69
CA TRP A 319 -22.62 12.12 -12.71
C TRP A 319 -22.17 10.89 -11.92
N ALA A 320 -21.25 10.12 -12.50
CA ALA A 320 -20.67 8.94 -11.86
C ALA A 320 -19.15 8.90 -12.06
N PRO A 321 -18.37 8.50 -11.04
CA PRO A 321 -16.92 8.39 -11.17
C PRO A 321 -16.51 7.20 -12.04
N LEU A 322 -15.38 7.33 -12.74
CA LEU A 322 -14.81 6.26 -13.57
C LEU A 322 -14.49 4.99 -12.76
N ILE A 323 -13.91 5.14 -11.56
CA ILE A 323 -13.63 4.00 -10.66
C ILE A 323 -14.50 4.06 -9.41
N PRO A 324 -14.78 2.91 -8.77
CA PRO A 324 -15.61 2.87 -7.58
C PRO A 324 -15.08 3.78 -6.46
N THR A 325 -15.96 4.60 -5.86
CA THR A 325 -15.58 5.47 -4.75
C THR A 325 -15.27 4.65 -3.49
N PRO A 326 -14.08 4.80 -2.88
CA PRO A 326 -13.74 4.10 -1.65
C PRO A 326 -14.53 4.65 -0.43
N PRO A 327 -14.94 3.81 0.53
CA PRO A 327 -15.83 4.18 1.62
C PRO A 327 -15.08 4.85 2.80
N PHE A 328 -14.50 6.01 2.54
CA PHE A 328 -13.83 6.86 3.54
C PHE A 328 -13.71 8.31 3.03
N PRO A 329 -13.55 9.31 3.92
CA PRO A 329 -13.41 10.72 3.55
C PRO A 329 -12.33 10.97 2.50
N SER A 330 -12.45 12.07 1.75
CA SER A 330 -11.57 12.32 0.60
C SER A 330 -10.22 12.91 1.01
N TYR A 331 -10.18 13.88 1.92
CA TYR A 331 -8.98 14.70 2.15
C TYR A 331 -8.10 14.15 3.28
N THR A 332 -6.81 13.87 3.08
CA THR A 332 -6.07 13.85 1.81
C THR A 332 -6.20 12.52 1.07
N SER A 333 -5.77 12.49 -0.20
CA SER A 333 -5.71 11.26 -0.99
C SER A 333 -4.69 10.28 -0.41
N GLY A 334 -5.15 9.11 0.05
CA GLY A 334 -4.26 8.07 0.59
C GLY A 334 -3.24 7.59 -0.45
N HIS A 335 -3.65 7.44 -1.72
CA HIS A 335 -2.72 7.10 -2.81
C HIS A 335 -1.61 8.13 -2.96
N SER A 336 -1.96 9.41 -2.88
CA SER A 336 -1.00 10.51 -2.97
C SER A 336 -0.02 10.49 -1.80
N THR A 337 -0.51 10.26 -0.57
CA THR A 337 0.34 10.15 0.62
C THR A 337 1.26 8.93 0.58
N PHE A 338 0.76 7.76 0.20
CA PHE A 338 1.59 6.55 0.04
C PHE A 338 2.65 6.73 -1.04
N SER A 339 2.28 7.32 -2.18
CA SER A 339 3.17 7.52 -3.32
C SER A 339 4.24 8.57 -3.04
N GLY A 340 3.86 9.71 -2.44
CA GLY A 340 4.81 10.74 -2.02
C GLY A 340 5.85 10.19 -1.04
N ALA A 341 5.38 9.43 -0.04
CA ALA A 341 6.26 8.78 0.93
C ALA A 341 7.18 7.73 0.31
N SER A 342 6.62 6.84 -0.51
CA SER A 342 7.36 5.74 -1.13
C SER A 342 8.42 6.25 -2.11
N ALA A 343 8.05 7.21 -2.96
CA ALA A 343 8.98 7.79 -3.93
C ALA A 343 10.17 8.47 -3.23
N VAL A 344 9.96 9.24 -2.16
CA VAL A 344 11.07 9.88 -1.43
C VAL A 344 12.04 8.84 -0.85
N ILE A 345 11.55 7.78 -0.20
CA ILE A 345 12.42 6.71 0.31
C ILE A 345 13.23 6.07 -0.82
N LEU A 346 12.60 5.75 -1.95
CA LEU A 346 13.28 5.13 -3.08
C LEU A 346 14.28 6.08 -3.76
N VAL A 347 13.93 7.36 -3.91
CA VAL A 347 14.83 8.40 -4.43
C VAL A 347 16.04 8.57 -3.51
N ARG A 348 15.85 8.55 -2.18
CA ARG A 348 16.95 8.65 -1.22
C ARG A 348 17.90 7.45 -1.27
N LEU A 349 17.42 6.27 -1.68
CA LEU A 349 18.21 5.04 -1.76
C LEU A 349 18.86 4.84 -3.13
N PHE A 350 18.20 5.22 -4.22
CA PHE A 350 18.59 4.87 -5.60
C PHE A 350 18.76 6.07 -6.54
N GLY A 351 18.41 7.28 -6.09
CA GLY A 351 18.33 8.48 -6.93
C GLY A 351 16.98 8.61 -7.65
N ASP A 352 16.68 9.81 -8.14
CA ASP A 352 15.46 10.07 -8.92
C ASP A 352 15.68 9.74 -10.39
N ILE A 353 15.53 8.46 -10.72
CA ILE A 353 15.89 7.90 -12.03
C ILE A 353 14.66 7.51 -12.86
N PRO A 354 14.78 7.45 -14.20
CA PRO A 354 13.74 6.87 -15.04
C PRO A 354 13.46 5.42 -14.68
N ILE A 355 12.19 5.02 -14.78
CA ILE A 355 11.75 3.66 -14.47
C ILE A 355 10.55 3.26 -15.33
N SER A 356 10.49 1.97 -15.67
CA SER A 356 9.35 1.37 -16.35
C SER A 356 8.83 0.21 -15.53
N SER A 357 7.56 0.25 -15.11
CA SER A 357 6.93 -0.83 -14.34
C SER A 357 5.74 -1.43 -15.10
N PRO A 358 5.60 -2.77 -15.12
CA PRO A 358 4.34 -3.38 -15.53
C PRO A 358 3.23 -3.03 -14.53
N ALA A 359 1.99 -3.04 -15.02
CA ALA A 359 0.80 -2.91 -14.20
C ALA A 359 0.78 -4.05 -13.17
N PRO A 360 0.69 -3.74 -11.86
CA PRO A 360 0.46 -4.78 -10.88
C PRO A 360 -0.95 -5.33 -11.06
N ASP A 361 -1.13 -6.60 -10.70
CA ASP A 361 -2.46 -7.19 -10.53
C ASP A 361 -3.42 -6.94 -11.72
N PRO A 362 -2.98 -7.16 -12.98
CA PRO A 362 -3.78 -6.82 -14.16
C PRO A 362 -5.07 -7.63 -14.26
N HIS A 363 -5.23 -8.70 -13.46
CA HIS A 363 -6.46 -9.48 -13.34
C HIS A 363 -7.62 -8.68 -12.74
N ILE A 364 -7.38 -7.54 -12.07
CA ILE A 364 -8.44 -6.67 -11.58
C ILE A 364 -9.15 -5.95 -12.73
N TRP A 365 -8.38 -5.52 -13.75
CA TRP A 365 -8.88 -4.81 -14.92
C TRP A 365 -8.26 -5.36 -16.20
N PRO A 366 -8.50 -6.64 -16.57
CA PRO A 366 -7.78 -7.30 -17.65
C PRO A 366 -7.96 -6.60 -19.00
N ASP A 367 -9.15 -6.05 -19.26
CA ASP A 367 -9.46 -5.32 -20.50
C ASP A 367 -8.75 -3.96 -20.60
N ARG A 368 -8.15 -3.47 -19.50
CA ARG A 368 -7.47 -2.17 -19.42
C ARG A 368 -5.97 -2.31 -19.20
N LEU A 369 -5.55 -3.38 -18.51
CA LEU A 369 -4.19 -3.57 -18.01
C LEU A 369 -3.46 -4.74 -18.68
N LEU A 370 -4.07 -5.44 -19.62
CA LEU A 370 -3.40 -6.40 -20.49
C LEU A 370 -3.35 -5.88 -21.94
N ASP A 371 -2.22 -6.11 -22.60
CA ASP A 371 -2.06 -5.86 -24.03
C ASP A 371 -2.76 -6.94 -24.87
N ARG A 372 -2.74 -6.79 -26.20
CA ARG A 372 -3.37 -7.75 -27.13
C ARG A 372 -2.78 -9.17 -27.07
N LYS A 373 -1.60 -9.34 -26.47
CA LYS A 373 -0.93 -10.63 -26.27
C LYS A 373 -1.18 -11.20 -24.87
N GLY A 374 -1.96 -10.51 -24.03
CA GLY A 374 -2.21 -10.90 -22.65
C GLY A 374 -1.05 -10.57 -21.70
N ALA A 375 -0.11 -9.72 -22.10
CA ALA A 375 0.97 -9.24 -21.23
C ALA A 375 0.53 -8.00 -20.46
N PRO A 376 0.98 -7.79 -19.21
CA PRO A 376 0.69 -6.57 -18.46
C PRO A 376 1.14 -5.32 -19.23
N VAL A 377 0.29 -4.29 -19.24
CA VAL A 377 0.63 -2.95 -19.72
C VAL A 377 1.83 -2.43 -18.93
N VAL A 378 2.81 -1.86 -19.61
CA VAL A 378 4.00 -1.25 -18.99
C VAL A 378 3.91 0.25 -19.09
N ARG A 379 4.03 0.94 -17.95
CA ARG A 379 4.16 2.41 -17.90
C ARG A 379 5.61 2.79 -17.68
N SER A 380 6.03 3.90 -18.28
CA SER A 380 7.39 4.43 -18.18
C SER A 380 7.35 5.87 -17.72
N TRP A 381 8.15 6.19 -16.73
CA TRP A 381 8.24 7.53 -16.15
C TRP A 381 9.66 8.07 -16.25
N PRO A 382 9.81 9.38 -16.47
CA PRO A 382 11.13 10.02 -16.51
C PRO A 382 11.82 10.04 -15.15
N SER A 383 11.08 9.86 -14.04
CA SER A 383 11.63 9.79 -12.69
C SER A 383 10.69 9.04 -11.73
N LEU A 384 11.19 8.60 -10.58
CA LEU A 384 10.39 8.00 -9.51
C LEU A 384 9.42 9.03 -8.91
N SER A 385 9.87 10.29 -8.77
CA SER A 385 9.01 11.39 -8.34
C SER A 385 7.83 11.58 -9.30
N PHE A 386 8.08 11.47 -10.60
CA PHE A 386 7.01 11.58 -11.61
C PHE A 386 6.02 10.41 -11.52
N ALA A 387 6.47 9.20 -11.22
CA ALA A 387 5.57 8.07 -10.99
C ALA A 387 4.61 8.35 -9.81
N ALA A 388 5.08 8.99 -8.74
CA ALA A 388 4.22 9.41 -7.63
C ALA A 388 3.24 10.52 -7.99
N GLU A 389 3.66 11.50 -8.81
CA GLU A 389 2.76 12.52 -9.33
C GLU A 389 1.65 11.91 -10.20
N GLU A 390 2.00 10.96 -11.07
CA GLU A 390 1.01 10.25 -11.89
C GLU A 390 0.06 9.41 -11.04
N ALA A 391 0.56 8.71 -10.02
CA ALA A 391 -0.27 7.96 -9.06
C ALA A 391 -1.26 8.89 -8.34
N GLY A 392 -0.84 10.12 -8.01
CA GLY A 392 -1.72 11.15 -7.47
C GLY A 392 -2.79 11.62 -8.46
N ARG A 393 -2.38 11.95 -9.69
CA ARG A 393 -3.27 12.38 -10.79
C ARG A 393 -4.28 11.32 -11.19
N SER A 394 -3.93 10.04 -11.05
CA SER A 394 -4.85 8.91 -11.33
C SER A 394 -6.17 9.01 -10.59
N ARG A 395 -6.19 9.65 -9.42
CA ARG A 395 -7.39 9.74 -8.58
C ARG A 395 -8.37 10.80 -9.05
N ILE A 396 -7.88 11.81 -9.77
CA ILE A 396 -8.67 12.84 -10.45
C ILE A 396 -9.30 12.22 -11.69
N TYR A 397 -8.49 11.52 -12.51
CA TYR A 397 -8.98 10.79 -13.68
C TYR A 397 -9.99 9.68 -13.31
N GLY A 398 -9.84 9.11 -12.12
CA GLY A 398 -10.76 8.14 -11.53
C GLY A 398 -12.06 8.74 -10.98
N GLY A 399 -12.14 10.07 -10.82
CA GLY A 399 -13.33 10.76 -10.29
C GLY A 399 -13.54 10.65 -8.78
N ILE A 400 -12.50 10.35 -7.99
CA ILE A 400 -12.72 10.02 -6.56
C ILE A 400 -11.95 10.91 -5.58
N HIS A 401 -11.11 11.80 -6.09
CA HIS A 401 -10.40 12.80 -5.30
C HIS A 401 -10.34 14.14 -6.02
N TRP A 402 -10.26 15.20 -5.23
CA TRP A 402 -9.98 16.55 -5.71
C TRP A 402 -8.49 16.75 -5.92
N GLN A 403 -8.09 17.71 -6.77
CA GLN A 403 -6.66 17.97 -6.97
C GLN A 403 -5.97 18.50 -5.70
N TYR A 404 -6.67 19.20 -4.82
CA TYR A 404 -6.12 19.60 -3.51
C TYR A 404 -5.94 18.40 -2.56
N ASP A 405 -6.76 17.35 -2.64
CA ASP A 405 -6.53 16.09 -1.90
C ASP A 405 -5.21 15.46 -2.32
N ASN A 406 -4.90 15.55 -3.63
CA ASN A 406 -3.70 14.99 -4.21
C ASN A 406 -2.45 15.78 -3.78
N ILE A 407 -2.45 17.10 -3.97
CA ILE A 407 -1.30 17.96 -3.67
C ILE A 407 -0.92 17.84 -2.19
N ALA A 408 -1.88 18.05 -1.29
CA ALA A 408 -1.63 17.97 0.15
C ALA A 408 -1.22 16.54 0.57
N GLY A 409 -1.82 15.52 -0.04
CA GLY A 409 -1.45 14.13 0.21
C GLY A 409 0.02 13.84 -0.15
N LEU A 410 0.45 14.24 -1.34
CA LEU A 410 1.84 14.10 -1.79
C LEU A 410 2.81 14.84 -0.86
N GLU A 411 2.48 16.07 -0.47
CA GLU A 411 3.31 16.90 0.41
C GLU A 411 3.49 16.23 1.79
N SER A 412 2.41 15.88 2.48
CA SER A 412 2.49 15.19 3.78
C SER A 412 3.27 13.87 3.70
N GLY A 413 3.09 13.10 2.62
CA GLY A 413 3.84 11.86 2.39
C GLY A 413 5.35 12.11 2.23
N ARG A 414 5.72 13.15 1.47
CA ARG A 414 7.12 13.53 1.24
C ARG A 414 7.79 13.99 2.52
N GLU A 415 7.16 14.87 3.29
CA GLU A 415 7.70 15.37 4.55
C GLU A 415 7.92 14.26 5.58
N LEU A 416 6.95 13.35 5.70
CA LEU A 416 7.08 12.15 6.52
C LEU A 416 8.28 11.31 6.11
N ALA A 417 8.44 11.01 4.81
CA ALA A 417 9.53 10.17 4.33
C ALA A 417 10.91 10.80 4.54
N GLU A 418 11.04 12.13 4.36
CA GLU A 418 12.28 12.84 4.68
C GLU A 418 12.62 12.71 6.17
N PHE A 419 11.63 12.86 7.05
CA PHE A 419 11.82 12.64 8.47
C PHE A 419 12.26 11.21 8.79
N VAL A 420 11.55 10.20 8.26
CA VAL A 420 11.90 8.79 8.54
C VAL A 420 13.32 8.49 8.07
N PHE A 421 13.68 8.87 6.84
CA PHE A 421 15.02 8.62 6.29
C PHE A 421 16.13 9.33 7.08
N ALA A 422 15.87 10.54 7.58
CA ALA A 422 16.84 11.33 8.33
C ALA A 422 17.13 10.80 9.73
N TYR A 423 16.20 10.06 10.35
CA TYR A 423 16.30 9.69 11.76
C TYR A 423 16.33 8.17 12.03
N TYR A 424 15.84 7.33 11.11
CA TYR A 424 15.71 5.90 11.33
C TYR A 424 16.65 5.07 10.45
N LEU A 425 17.10 3.95 11.00
CA LEU A 425 17.92 2.94 10.32
C LEU A 425 19.18 3.54 9.67
N ARG A 426 19.81 4.50 10.35
CA ARG A 426 21.00 5.20 9.86
C ARG A 426 22.22 4.29 9.96
N PRO A 427 23.26 4.50 9.12
CA PRO A 427 24.54 3.84 9.34
C PRO A 427 25.03 4.08 10.76
N LEU A 428 25.71 3.09 11.36
CA LEU A 428 26.43 3.34 12.60
C LEU A 428 27.61 4.27 12.29
N GLU A 429 27.83 5.27 13.13
CA GLU A 429 29.03 6.12 13.04
C GLU A 429 30.27 5.24 13.32
N GLU A 430 31.32 5.40 12.50
CA GLU A 430 32.59 4.67 12.63
C GLU A 430 33.37 5.02 13.91
#